data_AF-A0A4R5H4H5-F1
#
_entry.id   AF-A0A4R5H4H5-F1
#
_cell.length_a   1.000
_cell.length_b   1.000
_cell.length_c   1.000
_cell.angle_alpha   90.00
_cell.angle_beta   90.00
_cell.angle_gamma   90.00
#
_symmetry.space_group_name_H-M   'P 1'
#
loop_
_entity.id
_entity.type
_entity.pdbx_description
1 polymer ?
#
loop_
_entity_poly.entity_id
_entity_poly.type
_entity_poly.pdbx_seq_one_letter_code
_entity_poly.pdbx_strand_id
1 'polypeptide(L)'
;MNLFSEIESIDDHEIEDSIISQWTRHNPEQVGAWLAEEYTGSRVDEIKEHFIRNWSYMDRIKSADWMVNNSLPEKLDKNVTSFMQSWGYDNPEEAMQWFSQQSAEIYNQSNFSDFLRNAAYPHPQFAANHLSFIDDEKQRSGVAQSIYQGFKQKSSSKAKAFLEASPFRKDILKFDAMMNDS
;
A
#
# COMPACT_ATOMS: atom_id res chain seq x y z
N MET A 1 -8.10 -5.97 38.07
CA MET A 1 -7.54 -4.88 37.25
C MET A 1 -7.48 -5.40 35.83
N ASN A 2 -8.08 -4.70 34.87
CA ASN A 2 -8.15 -5.13 33.47
C ASN A 2 -7.07 -4.36 32.70
N LEU A 3 -6.18 -5.09 32.01
CA LEU A 3 -5.09 -4.50 31.22
C LEU A 3 -5.62 -3.45 30.22
N PHE A 4 -6.83 -3.65 29.69
CA PHE A 4 -7.48 -2.73 28.75
C PHE A 4 -7.76 -1.36 29.38
N SER A 5 -8.35 -1.34 30.58
CA SER A 5 -8.63 -0.09 31.31
C SER A 5 -7.37 0.62 31.77
N GLU A 6 -6.26 -0.11 31.99
CA GLU A 6 -4.98 0.49 32.34
C GLU A 6 -4.37 1.20 31.13
N ILE A 7 -4.37 0.56 29.95
CA ILE A 7 -3.84 1.14 28.70
C ILE A 7 -4.55 2.45 28.35
N GLU A 8 -5.88 2.50 28.46
CA GLU A 8 -6.68 3.70 28.18
C GLU A 8 -6.38 4.87 29.12
N SER A 9 -5.81 4.60 30.30
CA SER A 9 -5.46 5.62 31.30
C SER A 9 -4.01 6.10 31.20
N ILE A 10 -3.22 5.59 30.25
CA ILE A 10 -1.82 5.97 30.06
C ILE A 10 -1.75 7.31 29.31
N ASP A 11 -1.29 8.35 30.00
CA ASP A 11 -1.01 9.65 29.38
C ASP A 11 0.30 9.65 28.54
N ASP A 12 1.15 8.63 28.73
CA ASP A 12 2.42 8.48 28.01
C ASP A 12 2.25 7.64 26.73
N HIS A 13 2.16 8.35 25.61
CA HIS A 13 1.98 7.76 24.28
C HIS A 13 3.05 6.72 23.92
N GLU A 14 4.31 6.88 24.37
CA GLU A 14 5.38 5.92 24.05
C GLU A 14 5.16 4.59 24.79
N ILE A 15 4.69 4.67 26.03
CA ILE A 15 4.37 3.49 26.84
C ILE A 15 3.14 2.77 26.27
N GLU A 16 2.08 3.51 25.90
CA GLU A 16 0.89 2.98 25.23
C GLU A 16 1.27 2.21 23.94
N ASP A 17 2.03 2.86 23.05
CA ASP A 17 2.48 2.28 21.79
C ASP A 17 3.35 1.03 22.00
N SER A 18 4.22 1.05 23.02
CA SER A 18 5.09 -0.08 23.37
C SER A 18 4.29 -1.28 23.88
N ILE A 19 3.29 -1.07 24.74
CA ILE A 19 2.44 -2.14 25.28
C ILE A 19 1.61 -2.76 24.15
N ILE A 20 0.95 -1.94 23.33
CA ILE A 20 0.14 -2.42 22.21
C ILE A 20 1.01 -3.18 21.22
N SER A 21 2.22 -2.69 20.91
CA SER A 21 3.16 -3.39 20.04
C SER A 21 3.61 -4.74 20.61
N GLN A 22 3.87 -4.82 21.92
CA GLN A 22 4.22 -6.09 22.57
C GLN A 22 3.05 -7.08 22.58
N TRP A 23 1.85 -6.61 22.87
CA TRP A 23 0.65 -7.44 22.88
C TRP A 23 0.30 -7.93 21.47
N THR A 24 0.43 -7.08 20.46
CA THR A 24 0.24 -7.41 19.04
C THR A 24 1.17 -8.54 18.60
N ARG A 25 2.44 -8.54 19.06
CA ARG A 25 3.39 -9.61 18.76
C ARG A 25 3.01 -10.97 19.35
N HIS A 26 2.11 -11.01 20.32
CA HIS A 26 1.70 -12.25 20.98
C HIS A 26 0.30 -12.69 20.55
N ASN A 27 -0.67 -11.77 20.49
CA ASN A 27 -2.07 -12.06 20.21
C ASN A 27 -2.69 -10.96 19.32
N PRO A 28 -2.27 -10.82 18.05
CA PRO A 28 -2.71 -9.70 17.21
C PRO A 28 -4.23 -9.74 16.96
N GLU A 29 -4.85 -10.91 16.83
CA GLU A 29 -6.30 -11.01 16.68
C GLU A 29 -7.06 -10.47 17.91
N GLN A 30 -6.53 -10.69 19.11
CA GLN A 30 -7.13 -10.19 20.35
C GLN A 30 -7.02 -8.66 20.43
N VAL A 31 -5.86 -8.10 20.06
CA VAL A 31 -5.66 -6.64 20.00
C VAL A 31 -6.60 -6.04 18.96
N GLY A 32 -6.72 -6.67 17.79
CA GLY A 32 -7.59 -6.21 16.72
C GLY A 32 -9.07 -6.18 17.13
N ALA A 33 -9.54 -7.19 17.88
CA ALA A 33 -10.90 -7.19 18.42
C ALA A 33 -11.10 -6.05 19.43
N TRP A 34 -10.17 -5.89 20.38
CA TRP A 34 -10.23 -4.82 21.37
C TRP A 34 -10.19 -3.41 20.73
N LEU A 35 -9.34 -3.18 19.72
CA LEU A 35 -9.27 -1.92 18.98
C LEU A 35 -10.52 -1.63 18.14
N ALA A 36 -11.24 -2.66 17.71
CA ALA A 36 -12.45 -2.53 16.92
C ALA A 36 -13.68 -2.24 17.79
N GLU A 37 -13.77 -2.89 18.96
CA GLU A 37 -15.00 -2.95 19.75
C GLU A 37 -14.96 -2.13 21.04
N GLU A 38 -13.78 -1.95 21.65
CA GLU A 38 -13.66 -1.43 23.02
C GLU A 38 -12.84 -0.14 23.12
N TYR A 39 -11.76 0.02 22.34
CA TYR A 39 -10.86 1.16 22.50
C TYR A 39 -11.48 2.49 22.08
N THR A 40 -11.63 3.41 23.03
CA THR A 40 -12.19 4.76 22.81
C THR A 40 -11.16 5.88 22.98
N GLY A 41 -9.87 5.57 22.99
CA GLY A 41 -8.82 6.57 23.14
C GLY A 41 -8.81 7.60 22.01
N SER A 42 -8.40 8.83 22.32
CA SER A 42 -8.38 9.96 21.36
C SER A 42 -7.47 9.71 20.15
N ARG A 43 -6.54 8.77 20.26
CA ARG A 43 -5.56 8.38 19.23
C ARG A 43 -5.95 7.13 18.43
N VAL A 44 -7.22 6.71 18.47
CA VAL A 44 -7.67 5.44 17.84
C VAL A 44 -7.18 5.25 16.40
N ASP A 45 -7.22 6.29 15.57
CA ASP A 45 -6.73 6.18 14.19
C ASP A 45 -5.23 5.87 14.14
N GLU A 46 -4.41 6.59 14.92
CA GLU A 46 -2.96 6.39 14.98
C GLU A 46 -2.60 4.99 15.52
N ILE A 47 -3.29 4.56 16.57
CA ILE A 47 -3.10 3.24 17.18
C ILE A 47 -3.49 2.12 16.22
N LYS A 48 -4.60 2.27 15.48
CA LYS A 48 -5.00 1.29 14.45
C LYS A 48 -3.96 1.21 13.33
N GLU A 49 -3.42 2.34 12.89
CA GLU A 49 -2.32 2.35 11.92
C GLU A 49 -1.06 1.66 12.46
N HIS A 50 -0.68 1.92 13.71
CA HIS A 50 0.46 1.27 14.37
C HIS A 50 0.25 -0.25 14.49
N PHE A 51 -0.94 -0.66 14.89
CA PHE A 51 -1.35 -2.05 15.00
C PHE A 51 -1.27 -2.77 13.65
N ILE A 52 -1.87 -2.22 12.59
CA ILE A 52 -1.83 -2.80 11.24
C ILE A 52 -0.38 -2.95 10.77
N ARG A 53 0.47 -1.94 10.95
CA ARG A 53 1.88 -2.04 10.58
C ARG A 53 2.59 -3.17 11.33
N ASN A 54 2.41 -3.27 12.65
CA ASN A 54 3.02 -4.34 13.44
C ASN A 54 2.52 -5.73 13.02
N TRP A 55 1.20 -5.89 12.86
CA TRP A 55 0.62 -7.17 12.47
C TRP A 55 1.02 -7.58 11.04
N SER A 56 1.20 -6.63 10.14
CA SER A 56 1.60 -6.89 8.74
C SER A 56 2.98 -7.55 8.61
N TYR A 57 3.86 -7.40 9.61
CA TYR A 57 5.14 -8.11 9.67
C TYR A 57 5.00 -9.60 10.03
N MET A 58 3.86 -9.99 10.62
CA MET A 58 3.57 -11.36 11.06
C MET A 58 2.65 -12.08 10.08
N ASP A 59 1.54 -11.42 9.70
CA ASP A 59 0.52 -11.94 8.80
C ASP A 59 -0.10 -10.79 8.00
N ARG A 60 0.48 -10.55 6.81
CA ARG A 60 0.11 -9.42 5.97
C ARG A 60 -1.33 -9.52 5.46
N ILE A 61 -1.79 -10.72 5.10
CA ILE A 61 -3.16 -10.95 4.63
C ILE A 61 -4.17 -10.64 5.73
N LYS A 62 -4.05 -11.23 6.92
CA LYS A 62 -5.00 -10.97 8.01
C LYS A 62 -5.01 -9.51 8.44
N SER A 63 -3.84 -8.87 8.49
CA SER A 63 -3.76 -7.45 8.84
C SER A 63 -4.46 -6.55 7.80
N ALA A 64 -4.36 -6.89 6.51
CA ALA A 64 -5.04 -6.19 5.42
C ALA A 64 -6.57 -6.39 5.50
N ASP A 65 -7.02 -7.62 5.72
CA ASP A 65 -8.44 -7.93 5.87
C ASP A 65 -9.05 -7.21 7.08
N TRP A 66 -8.31 -7.18 8.20
CA TRP A 66 -8.73 -6.41 9.37
C TRP A 66 -8.81 -4.91 9.06
N MET A 67 -7.81 -4.34 8.37
CA MET A 67 -7.82 -2.93 7.96
C MET A 67 -9.04 -2.61 7.10
N VAL A 68 -9.36 -3.43 6.11
CA VAL A 68 -10.53 -3.23 5.24
C VAL A 68 -11.82 -3.22 6.06
N ASN A 69 -11.98 -4.19 6.95
CA ASN A 69 -13.19 -4.33 7.76
C ASN A 69 -13.36 -3.25 8.85
N ASN A 70 -12.26 -2.59 9.24
CA ASN A 70 -12.24 -1.64 10.37
C ASN A 70 -11.90 -0.20 9.96
N SER A 71 -11.82 0.07 8.65
CA SER A 71 -11.68 1.42 8.11
C SER A 71 -13.03 2.11 7.96
N LEU A 72 -13.07 3.41 8.23
CA LEU A 72 -14.22 4.23 7.86
C LEU A 72 -14.33 4.29 6.33
N PRO A 73 -15.55 4.30 5.75
CA PRO A 73 -15.73 4.32 4.30
C PRO A 73 -14.93 5.42 3.59
N GLU A 74 -14.91 6.63 4.15
CA GLU A 74 -14.18 7.77 3.60
C GLU A 74 -12.64 7.67 3.70
N LYS A 75 -12.11 6.72 4.48
CA LYS A 75 -10.67 6.47 4.63
C LYS A 75 -10.21 5.19 3.93
N LEU A 76 -11.13 4.33 3.50
CA LEU A 76 -10.83 2.98 2.99
C LEU A 76 -9.85 3.01 1.82
N ASP A 77 -10.12 3.80 0.79
CA ASP A 77 -9.25 3.91 -0.39
C ASP A 77 -7.83 4.36 -0.03
N LYS A 78 -7.70 5.35 0.86
CA LYS A 78 -6.40 5.84 1.33
C LYS A 78 -5.65 4.74 2.08
N ASN A 79 -6.32 4.03 2.99
CA ASN A 79 -5.72 2.98 3.79
C ASN A 79 -5.26 1.80 2.92
N VAL A 80 -6.12 1.34 2.02
CA VAL A 80 -5.80 0.31 1.03
C VAL A 80 -4.59 0.73 0.19
N THR A 81 -4.61 1.95 -0.37
CA THR A 81 -3.53 2.42 -1.25
C THR A 81 -2.20 2.49 -0.52
N SER A 82 -2.18 3.02 0.71
CA SER A 82 -0.97 3.06 1.56
C SER A 82 -0.45 1.65 1.90
N PHE A 83 -1.35 0.74 2.25
CA PHE A 83 -0.98 -0.65 2.58
C PHE A 83 -0.41 -1.38 1.35
N MET A 84 -1.08 -1.23 0.21
CA MET A 84 -0.65 -1.78 -1.08
C MET A 84 0.65 -1.15 -1.58
N GLN A 85 0.93 0.11 -1.29
CA GLN A 85 2.21 0.73 -1.63
C GLN A 85 3.36 0.02 -0.89
N SER A 86 3.20 -0.22 0.42
CA SER A 86 4.22 -0.95 1.19
C SER A 86 4.33 -2.41 0.75
N TRP A 87 3.21 -3.07 0.47
CA TRP A 87 3.23 -4.47 0.02
C TRP A 87 3.77 -4.64 -1.39
N GLY A 88 3.36 -3.78 -2.31
CA GLY A 88 3.87 -3.76 -3.68
C GLY A 88 5.34 -3.43 -3.78
N TYR A 89 5.89 -2.70 -2.81
CA TYR A 89 7.33 -2.46 -2.73
C TYR A 89 8.10 -3.76 -2.43
N ASP A 90 7.60 -4.58 -1.50
CA ASP A 90 8.26 -5.81 -1.08
C ASP A 90 7.98 -6.99 -2.03
N ASN A 91 6.71 -7.23 -2.34
CA ASN A 91 6.21 -8.39 -3.07
C ASN A 91 4.92 -8.05 -3.83
N PRO A 92 5.01 -7.48 -5.05
CA PRO A 92 3.84 -7.03 -5.79
C PRO A 92 2.96 -8.19 -6.29
N GLU A 93 3.52 -9.38 -6.49
CA GLU A 93 2.74 -10.55 -6.88
C GLU A 93 1.74 -10.97 -5.79
N GLU A 94 2.20 -11.04 -4.54
CA GLU A 94 1.34 -11.39 -3.39
C GLU A 94 0.34 -10.28 -3.08
N ALA A 95 0.77 -9.01 -3.16
CA ALA A 95 -0.12 -7.87 -3.01
C ALA A 95 -1.27 -7.90 -4.03
N MET A 96 -0.95 -8.24 -5.30
CA MET A 96 -1.94 -8.36 -6.36
C MET A 96 -2.90 -9.54 -6.15
N GLN A 97 -2.40 -10.67 -5.62
CA GLN A 97 -3.26 -11.81 -5.28
C GLN A 97 -4.32 -11.42 -4.26
N TRP A 98 -3.92 -10.75 -3.16
CA TRP A 98 -4.86 -10.23 -2.18
C TRP A 98 -5.81 -9.19 -2.79
N PHE A 99 -5.26 -8.23 -3.55
CA PHE A 99 -6.04 -7.12 -4.10
C PHE A 99 -7.12 -7.57 -5.10
N SER A 100 -6.82 -8.56 -5.93
CA SER A 100 -7.77 -9.10 -6.92
C SER A 100 -8.95 -9.86 -6.31
N GLN A 101 -8.90 -10.18 -5.01
CA GLN A 101 -9.97 -10.87 -4.27
C GLN A 101 -10.90 -9.89 -3.55
N GLN A 102 -10.58 -8.59 -3.57
CA GLN A 102 -11.35 -7.56 -2.86
C GLN A 102 -12.64 -7.20 -3.59
N SER A 103 -13.53 -6.49 -2.89
CA SER A 103 -14.75 -5.96 -3.49
C SER A 103 -14.45 -5.00 -4.65
N ALA A 104 -15.42 -4.77 -5.54
CA ALA A 104 -15.26 -3.82 -6.64
C ALA A 104 -15.05 -2.36 -6.18
N GLU A 105 -15.42 -2.04 -4.94
CA GLU A 105 -15.12 -0.74 -4.33
C GLU A 105 -13.61 -0.58 -4.13
N ILE A 106 -12.93 -1.64 -3.68
CA ILE A 106 -11.48 -1.65 -3.42
C ILE A 106 -10.71 -1.94 -4.71
N TYR A 107 -11.06 -3.02 -5.42
CA TYR A 107 -10.47 -3.45 -6.67
C TYR A 107 -11.04 -2.66 -7.85
N ASN A 108 -10.74 -1.36 -7.87
CA ASN A 108 -11.16 -0.41 -8.89
C ASN A 108 -9.96 0.09 -9.74
N GLN A 109 -10.25 0.71 -10.89
CA GLN A 109 -9.23 1.20 -11.83
C GLN A 109 -8.28 2.26 -11.24
N SER A 110 -8.77 3.09 -10.30
CA SER A 110 -7.94 4.10 -9.63
C SER A 110 -6.91 3.44 -8.73
N ASN A 111 -7.37 2.61 -7.77
CA ASN A 111 -6.51 1.91 -6.82
C ASN A 111 -5.54 0.96 -7.54
N PHE A 112 -5.99 0.29 -8.61
CA PHE A 112 -5.14 -0.54 -9.44
C PHE A 112 -4.03 0.26 -10.15
N SER A 113 -4.37 1.40 -10.74
CA SER A 113 -3.38 2.27 -11.38
C SER A 113 -2.36 2.84 -10.38
N ASP A 114 -2.81 3.22 -9.17
CA ASP A 114 -1.95 3.69 -8.09
C ASP A 114 -1.00 2.60 -7.60
N PHE A 115 -1.51 1.38 -7.41
CA PHE A 115 -0.69 0.22 -7.08
C PHE A 115 0.40 -0.04 -8.12
N LEU A 116 0.04 -0.11 -9.41
CA LEU A 116 1.01 -0.35 -10.47
C LEU A 116 2.05 0.77 -10.57
N ARG A 117 1.64 2.03 -10.40
CA ARG A 117 2.55 3.18 -10.36
C ARG A 117 3.57 3.06 -9.22
N ASN A 118 3.13 2.65 -8.03
CA ASN A 118 4.00 2.47 -6.87
C ASN A 118 4.93 1.26 -7.01
N ALA A 119 4.44 0.15 -7.56
CA ALA A 119 5.24 -1.04 -7.82
C ALA A 119 6.24 -0.85 -8.97
N ALA A 120 6.01 0.08 -9.89
CA ALA A 120 6.81 0.25 -11.10
C ALA A 120 8.27 0.61 -10.86
N TYR A 121 8.60 1.30 -9.76
CA TYR A 121 9.98 1.64 -9.44
C TYR A 121 10.79 0.43 -8.94
N PRO A 122 10.38 -0.26 -7.86
CA PRO A 122 11.06 -1.46 -7.38
C PRO A 122 10.89 -2.66 -8.32
N HIS A 123 9.76 -2.77 -9.03
CA HIS A 123 9.37 -3.94 -9.84
C HIS A 123 8.80 -3.54 -11.21
N PRO A 124 9.60 -2.88 -12.09
CA PRO A 124 9.11 -2.36 -13.37
C PRO A 124 8.59 -3.45 -14.31
N GLN A 125 9.12 -4.67 -14.24
CA GLN A 125 8.64 -5.78 -15.06
C GLN A 125 7.24 -6.24 -14.64
N PHE A 126 6.97 -6.31 -13.33
CA PHE A 126 5.64 -6.61 -12.80
C PHE A 126 4.63 -5.57 -13.31
N ALA A 127 4.93 -4.28 -13.15
CA ALA A 127 4.05 -3.21 -13.60
C ALA A 127 3.86 -3.20 -15.13
N ALA A 128 4.91 -3.47 -15.90
CA ALA A 128 4.83 -3.58 -17.36
C ALA A 128 3.89 -4.71 -17.81
N ASN A 129 3.92 -5.87 -17.14
CA ASN A 129 3.07 -7.01 -17.46
C ASN A 129 1.58 -6.74 -17.20
N HIS A 130 1.26 -5.75 -16.35
CA HIS A 130 -0.11 -5.41 -15.97
C HIS A 130 -0.62 -4.11 -16.59
N LEU A 131 0.24 -3.37 -17.29
CA LEU A 131 -0.06 -2.04 -17.81
C LEU A 131 -1.29 -2.01 -18.75
N SER A 132 -1.49 -3.07 -19.53
CA SER A 132 -2.60 -3.14 -20.49
C SER A 132 -3.98 -3.28 -19.84
N PHE A 133 -4.05 -3.60 -18.54
CA PHE A 133 -5.31 -3.72 -17.80
C PHE A 133 -5.84 -2.39 -17.26
N ILE A 134 -5.09 -1.29 -17.47
CA ILE A 134 -5.58 0.07 -17.19
C ILE A 134 -6.38 0.58 -18.39
N ASP A 135 -7.65 0.91 -18.14
CA ASP A 135 -8.57 1.40 -19.17
C ASP A 135 -8.29 2.85 -19.55
N ASP A 136 -8.07 3.72 -18.56
CA ASP A 136 -7.84 5.14 -18.78
C ASP A 136 -6.44 5.38 -19.37
N GLU A 137 -6.39 5.97 -20.57
CA GLU A 137 -5.15 6.17 -21.31
C GLU A 137 -4.17 7.10 -20.58
N LYS A 138 -4.68 8.11 -19.85
CA LYS A 138 -3.84 9.06 -19.11
C LYS A 138 -3.20 8.38 -17.89
N GLN A 139 -3.95 7.59 -17.14
CA GLN A 139 -3.44 6.77 -16.05
C GLN A 139 -2.41 5.77 -16.58
N ARG A 140 -2.73 5.09 -17.69
CA ARG A 140 -1.81 4.13 -18.34
C ARG A 140 -0.51 4.79 -18.79
N SER A 141 -0.58 5.98 -19.39
CA SER A 141 0.62 6.77 -19.74
C SER A 141 1.43 7.13 -18.48
N GLY A 142 0.78 7.52 -17.39
CA GLY A 142 1.45 7.82 -16.11
C GLY A 142 2.18 6.61 -15.52
N VAL A 143 1.55 5.43 -15.53
CA VAL A 143 2.21 4.19 -15.09
C VAL A 143 3.35 3.81 -16.02
N ALA A 144 3.20 4.01 -17.34
CA ALA A 144 4.26 3.76 -18.32
C ALA A 144 5.50 4.64 -18.07
N GLN A 145 5.31 5.90 -17.66
CA GLN A 145 6.40 6.79 -17.24
C GLN A 145 7.14 6.21 -16.02
N SER A 146 6.42 5.77 -14.99
CA SER A 146 7.01 5.15 -13.80
C SER A 146 7.75 3.85 -14.12
N ILE A 147 7.22 3.02 -15.01
CA ILE A 147 7.87 1.78 -15.47
C ILE A 147 9.20 2.09 -16.17
N TYR A 148 9.20 3.09 -17.06
CA TYR A 148 10.42 3.51 -17.74
C TYR A 148 11.49 3.98 -16.74
N GLN A 149 11.11 4.76 -15.72
CA GLN A 149 12.06 5.19 -14.69
C GLN A 149 12.60 4.02 -13.88
N GLY A 150 11.75 3.07 -13.47
CA GLY A 150 12.19 1.85 -12.79
C GLY A 150 13.15 1.01 -13.63
N PHE A 151 12.87 0.85 -14.93
CA PHE A 151 13.82 0.19 -15.83
C PHE A 151 15.11 1.00 -16.01
N LYS A 152 15.04 2.33 -16.15
CA LYS A 152 16.23 3.21 -16.32
C LYS A 152 17.17 3.11 -15.13
N GLN A 153 16.64 3.02 -13.91
CA GLN A 153 17.42 2.78 -12.69
C GLN A 153 18.15 1.42 -12.74
N LYS A 154 17.49 0.37 -13.23
CA LYS A 154 18.01 -1.00 -13.18
C LYS A 154 18.87 -1.38 -14.39
N SER A 155 18.57 -0.85 -15.57
CA SER A 155 19.19 -1.21 -16.85
C SER A 155 18.77 -0.31 -18.00
N SER A 156 19.73 0.43 -18.57
CA SER A 156 19.50 1.27 -19.75
C SER A 156 18.98 0.48 -20.96
N SER A 157 19.38 -0.79 -21.13
CA SER A 157 18.89 -1.62 -22.24
C SER A 157 17.43 -2.02 -22.06
N LYS A 158 16.99 -2.36 -20.83
CA LYS A 158 15.58 -2.62 -20.53
C LYS A 158 14.73 -1.37 -20.71
N ALA A 159 15.22 -0.22 -20.26
CA ALA A 159 14.53 1.06 -20.45
C ALA A 159 14.33 1.40 -21.93
N LYS A 160 15.39 1.23 -22.74
CA LYS A 160 15.32 1.41 -24.19
C LYS A 160 14.33 0.45 -24.84
N ALA A 161 14.38 -0.83 -24.51
CA ALA A 161 13.46 -1.83 -25.05
C ALA A 161 12.00 -1.51 -24.70
N PHE A 162 11.71 -1.13 -23.45
CA PHE A 162 10.38 -0.71 -23.03
C PHE A 162 9.92 0.55 -23.79
N LEU A 163 10.79 1.56 -23.93
CA LEU A 163 10.50 2.79 -24.64
C LEU A 163 10.19 2.57 -26.13
N GLU A 164 10.91 1.64 -26.77
CA GLU A 164 10.70 1.28 -28.18
C GLU A 164 9.39 0.53 -28.41
N ALA A 165 8.98 -0.31 -27.47
CA ALA A 165 7.73 -1.06 -27.51
C ALA A 165 6.51 -0.25 -27.02
N SER A 166 6.72 0.85 -26.30
CA SER A 166 5.64 1.58 -25.64
C SER A 166 4.88 2.50 -26.61
N PRO A 167 3.53 2.44 -26.65
CA PRO A 167 2.73 3.42 -27.39
C PRO A 167 2.84 4.84 -26.78
N PHE A 168 3.29 4.94 -25.53
CA PHE A 168 3.46 6.20 -24.79
C PHE A 168 4.85 6.82 -24.93
N ARG A 169 5.64 6.40 -25.95
CA ARG A 169 7.02 6.85 -26.14
C ARG A 169 7.21 8.37 -26.05
N LYS A 170 6.31 9.14 -26.69
CA LYS A 170 6.39 10.61 -26.68
C LYS A 170 6.20 11.18 -25.27
N ASP A 171 5.20 10.67 -24.53
CA ASP A 171 4.89 11.14 -23.19
C ASP A 171 5.94 10.72 -22.17
N ILE A 172 6.54 9.54 -22.34
CA ILE A 172 7.68 9.07 -21.53
C ILE A 172 8.89 9.98 -21.72
N LEU A 173 9.27 10.29 -22.97
CA LEU A 173 10.41 11.16 -23.26
C LEU A 173 10.19 12.59 -22.76
N LYS A 174 8.98 13.12 -22.92
CA LYS A 174 8.63 14.45 -22.41
C LYS A 174 8.80 14.51 -20.88
N PHE A 175 8.28 13.51 -20.17
CA PHE A 175 8.41 13.43 -18.72
C PHE A 175 9.86 13.25 -18.27
N ASP A 176 10.64 12.39 -18.94
CA ASP A 176 12.05 12.17 -18.61
C ASP A 176 12.89 13.44 -18.77
N ALA A 177 12.65 14.24 -19.82
CA ALA A 177 13.31 15.53 -19.98
C ALA A 177 13.00 16.49 -18.83
N MET A 178 11.72 16.61 -18.45
CA MET A 178 11.29 17.48 -17.34
C MET A 178 11.96 17.09 -16.01
N MET A 179 12.16 15.80 -15.74
CA MET A 179 12.80 15.31 -14.52
C MET A 179 14.32 15.54 -14.49
N ASN A 180 14.99 15.62 -15.65
CA ASN A 180 16.44 15.87 -15.71
C ASN A 180 16.78 17.38 -15.71
N ASP A 181 15.80 18.24 -16.01
CA ASP A 181 15.93 19.70 -16.03
C ASP A 181 15.56 20.37 -14.67
N SER A 182 15.14 19.58 -13.68
CA SER A 182 14.71 20.03 -12.33
C SER A 182 15.78 19.77 -11.27
#